data_AF-A0A176W1Y4-F1
#
_entry.id   AF-A0A176W1Y4-F1
#
_cell.length_a   1.000
_cell.length_b   1.000
_cell.length_c   1.000
_cell.angle_alpha   90.00
_cell.angle_beta   90.00
_cell.angle_gamma   90.00
#
_symmetry.space_group_name_H-M   'P 1'
#
loop_
_entity.id
_entity.type
_entity.pdbx_description
1 polymer ?
#
loop_
_entity_poly.entity_id
_entity_poly.type
_entity_poly.pdbx_seq_one_letter_code
_entity_poly.pdbx_strand_id
1 'polypeptide(L)'
;MESSANLTAEQALTDSLLPSSSAYSGFPYLEAVIGFMICMYFFETYLDLRQHKILALPTLPATLKGVVSDEKFGKARAYSLDKSRFHFVHACFNILEEGAILSFGLLPYFWMKCGVLLENWGFNPENEILRTLAFLGATTVWTQQTVWLFFKDMILAMLLMVVLGPPIVSAIIYLVQKGGPYLALYLWGFMLVLSLGMMAIYPVLIARLFNKFTPLPEGELRAKIEKLASLLKFPLKKLFVIDGSTRSSHSNVS
;
A
#
# COMPACT_ATOMS: atom_id res chain seq x y z
N MET A 1 -12.52 49.66 -9.03
CA MET A 1 -11.63 49.71 -10.20
C MET A 1 -10.23 49.16 -9.91
N GLU A 2 -9.74 49.15 -8.66
CA GLU A 2 -8.46 48.49 -8.29
C GLU A 2 -8.51 46.96 -8.27
N SER A 3 -9.64 46.35 -7.89
CA SER A 3 -9.77 44.88 -7.81
C SER A 3 -9.64 44.17 -9.17
N SER A 4 -10.16 44.77 -10.25
CA SER A 4 -10.04 44.23 -11.61
C SER A 4 -8.63 44.39 -12.22
N ALA A 5 -7.83 45.33 -11.70
CA ALA A 5 -6.46 45.58 -12.16
C ALA A 5 -5.42 44.65 -11.49
N ASN A 6 -5.69 44.22 -10.24
CA ASN A 6 -4.85 43.25 -9.55
C ASN A 6 -5.06 41.82 -10.08
N LEU A 7 -6.31 41.46 -10.42
CA LEU A 7 -6.63 40.19 -11.09
C LEU A 7 -5.90 40.05 -12.43
N THR A 8 -5.82 41.10 -13.25
CA THR A 8 -5.14 41.05 -14.54
C THR A 8 -3.61 41.02 -14.42
N ALA A 9 -3.03 41.64 -13.39
CA ALA A 9 -1.59 41.61 -13.14
C ALA A 9 -1.12 40.24 -12.60
N GLU A 10 -1.89 39.62 -11.73
CA GLU A 10 -1.62 38.29 -11.18
C GLU A 10 -1.80 37.19 -12.24
N GLN A 11 -2.76 37.38 -13.15
CA GLN A 11 -3.02 36.51 -14.29
C GLN A 11 -1.94 36.61 -15.38
N ALA A 12 -1.40 37.82 -15.61
CA ALA A 12 -0.25 38.02 -16.51
C ALA A 12 1.08 37.47 -15.93
N LEU A 13 1.24 37.46 -14.60
CA LEU A 13 2.38 36.85 -13.92
C LEU A 13 2.31 35.32 -13.92
N THR A 14 1.11 34.74 -13.79
CA THR A 14 0.90 33.29 -13.92
C THR A 14 1.08 32.80 -15.35
N ASP A 15 0.63 33.57 -16.35
CA ASP A 15 0.84 33.26 -17.78
C ASP A 15 2.30 33.43 -18.25
N SER A 16 3.13 34.18 -17.53
CA SER A 16 4.57 34.36 -17.85
C SER A 16 5.49 33.40 -17.12
N LEU A 17 5.07 32.86 -15.97
CA LEU A 17 5.84 31.87 -15.19
C LEU A 17 5.47 30.42 -15.53
N LEU A 18 4.33 30.17 -16.17
CA LEU A 18 3.96 28.89 -16.74
C LEU A 18 4.11 28.96 -18.26
N PRO A 19 4.91 28.08 -18.89
CA PRO A 19 5.00 28.08 -20.35
C PRO A 19 3.60 27.78 -20.92
N SER A 20 3.22 28.53 -21.96
CA SER A 20 1.94 28.35 -22.67
C SER A 20 1.67 26.88 -22.91
N SER A 21 0.42 26.43 -22.75
CA SER A 21 -0.02 25.03 -22.85
C SER A 21 0.45 24.26 -24.09
N SER A 22 0.97 24.95 -25.11
CA SER A 22 1.70 24.42 -26.26
C SER A 22 3.11 23.88 -25.99
N ALA A 23 3.71 24.10 -24.81
CA ALA A 23 5.04 23.57 -24.46
C ALA A 23 4.99 22.12 -23.92
N TYR A 24 3.80 21.63 -23.56
CA TYR A 24 3.56 20.25 -23.11
C TYR A 24 3.11 19.31 -24.24
N SER A 25 3.01 19.81 -25.47
CA SER A 25 2.60 19.00 -26.62
C SER A 25 3.78 18.24 -27.22
N GLY A 26 3.94 16.98 -26.85
CA GLY A 26 4.85 16.10 -27.59
C GLY A 26 4.74 14.62 -27.23
N PHE A 27 4.61 14.30 -25.94
CA PHE A 27 4.58 12.92 -25.50
C PHE A 27 3.21 12.53 -24.90
N PRO A 28 2.54 11.51 -25.43
CA PRO A 28 1.24 11.04 -24.95
C PRO A 28 1.42 10.22 -23.65
N TYR A 29 1.61 10.90 -22.52
CA TYR A 29 1.95 10.27 -21.24
C TYR A 29 0.87 9.30 -20.75
N LEU A 30 -0.41 9.66 -20.88
CA LEU A 30 -1.52 8.81 -20.44
C LEU A 30 -1.53 7.50 -21.24
N GLU A 31 -1.42 7.61 -22.56
CA GLU A 31 -1.40 6.50 -23.49
C GLU A 31 -0.15 5.63 -23.29
N ALA A 32 1.01 6.24 -23.00
CA ALA A 32 2.23 5.53 -22.69
C ALA A 32 2.12 4.74 -21.38
N VAL A 33 1.52 5.31 -20.34
CA VAL A 33 1.28 4.63 -19.05
C VAL A 33 0.30 3.48 -19.24
N ILE A 34 -0.84 3.72 -19.89
CA ILE A 34 -1.84 2.68 -20.16
C ILE A 34 -1.23 1.56 -21.02
N GLY A 35 -0.47 1.92 -22.05
CA GLY A 35 0.22 0.97 -22.92
C GLY A 35 1.24 0.11 -22.16
N PHE A 36 2.04 0.73 -21.28
CA PHE A 36 2.98 0.01 -20.42
C PHE A 36 2.25 -0.91 -19.43
N MET A 37 1.18 -0.46 -18.79
CA MET A 37 0.37 -1.26 -17.87
C MET A 37 -0.22 -2.50 -18.58
N ILE A 38 -0.78 -2.33 -19.78
CA ILE A 38 -1.30 -3.43 -20.59
C ILE A 38 -0.19 -4.41 -20.96
N CYS A 39 0.98 -3.90 -21.36
CA CYS A 39 2.15 -4.72 -21.68
C CYS A 39 2.60 -5.56 -20.47
N MET A 40 2.70 -4.93 -19.29
CA MET A 40 3.03 -5.61 -18.04
C MET A 40 1.99 -6.66 -17.66
N TYR A 41 0.70 -6.36 -17.79
CA TYR A 41 -0.38 -7.32 -17.55
C TYR A 41 -0.23 -8.58 -18.43
N PHE A 42 0.05 -8.42 -19.73
CA PHE A 42 0.27 -9.56 -20.61
C PHE A 42 1.52 -10.36 -20.25
N PHE A 43 2.60 -9.68 -19.85
CA PHE A 43 3.83 -10.33 -19.41
C PHE A 43 3.61 -11.17 -18.13
N GLU A 44 2.96 -10.60 -17.12
CA GLU A 44 2.64 -11.31 -15.88
C GLU A 44 1.66 -12.46 -16.13
N THR A 45 0.60 -12.22 -16.89
CA THR A 45 -0.35 -13.27 -17.31
C THR A 45 0.37 -14.42 -18.02
N TYR A 46 1.36 -14.13 -18.86
CA TYR A 46 2.18 -15.16 -19.50
C TYR A 46 2.96 -16.01 -18.48
N LEU A 47 3.59 -15.39 -17.48
CA LEU A 47 4.30 -16.10 -16.42
C LEU A 47 3.33 -16.96 -15.59
N ASP A 48 2.17 -16.42 -15.25
CA ASP A 48 1.14 -17.13 -14.50
C ASP A 48 0.57 -18.31 -15.29
N LEU A 49 0.39 -18.17 -16.61
CA LEU A 49 -0.03 -19.28 -17.47
C LEU A 49 1.00 -20.42 -17.46
N ARG A 50 2.30 -20.09 -17.43
CA ARG A 50 3.35 -21.10 -17.29
C ARG A 50 3.29 -21.77 -15.93
N GLN A 51 3.12 -21.00 -14.86
CA GLN A 51 2.99 -21.54 -13.51
C GLN A 51 1.74 -22.41 -13.36
N HIS A 52 0.61 -21.99 -13.94
CA HIS A 52 -0.65 -22.73 -13.93
C HIS A 52 -0.51 -24.10 -14.60
N LYS A 53 0.18 -24.16 -15.75
CA LYS A 53 0.48 -25.42 -16.43
C LYS A 53 1.29 -26.38 -15.56
N ILE A 54 2.26 -25.86 -14.80
CA ILE A 54 3.08 -26.67 -13.89
C ILE A 54 2.22 -27.18 -12.71
N LEU A 55 1.39 -26.32 -12.11
CA LEU A 55 0.46 -26.72 -11.04
C LEU A 55 -0.56 -27.76 -11.51
N ALA A 56 -0.91 -27.75 -12.79
CA ALA A 56 -1.80 -28.73 -13.39
C ALA A 56 -1.16 -30.12 -13.57
N LEU A 57 0.14 -30.30 -13.36
CA LEU A 57 0.78 -31.61 -13.44
C LEU A 57 0.35 -32.49 -12.24
N PRO A 58 -0.12 -33.73 -12.48
CA PRO A 58 -0.58 -34.62 -11.41
C PRO A 58 0.57 -35.34 -10.68
N THR A 59 1.81 -35.19 -11.15
CA THR A 59 2.94 -35.96 -10.67
C THR A 59 3.73 -35.20 -9.61
N LEU A 60 4.02 -35.89 -8.51
CA LEU A 60 4.94 -35.41 -7.50
C LEU A 60 6.39 -35.46 -8.05
N PRO A 61 7.19 -34.39 -7.90
CA PRO A 61 8.62 -34.43 -8.22
C PRO A 61 9.33 -35.57 -7.47
N ALA A 62 10.29 -36.22 -8.14
CA ALA A 62 10.98 -37.39 -7.59
C ALA A 62 11.67 -37.13 -6.23
N THR A 63 12.11 -35.89 -5.99
CA THR A 63 12.75 -35.44 -4.75
C THR A 63 11.79 -35.31 -3.56
N LEU A 64 10.48 -35.21 -3.81
CA LEU A 64 9.47 -35.01 -2.77
C LEU A 64 8.73 -36.32 -2.42
N LYS A 65 8.96 -37.40 -3.17
CA LYS A 65 8.39 -38.72 -2.89
C LYS A 65 8.86 -39.21 -1.52
N GLY A 66 7.89 -39.42 -0.61
CA GLY A 66 8.13 -39.85 0.77
C GLY A 66 8.17 -38.73 1.81
N VAL A 67 8.24 -37.45 1.41
CA VAL A 67 8.18 -36.29 2.34
C VAL A 67 6.74 -35.78 2.50
N VAL A 68 5.95 -35.86 1.42
CA VAL A 68 4.55 -35.41 1.38
C VAL A 68 3.68 -36.59 0.96
N SER A 69 2.58 -36.83 1.68
CA SER A 69 1.59 -37.83 1.28
C SER A 69 0.86 -37.40 0.01
N ASP A 70 0.47 -38.36 -0.82
CA ASP A 70 -0.25 -38.09 -2.07
C ASP A 70 -1.56 -37.33 -1.82
N GLU A 71 -2.24 -37.61 -0.70
CA GLU A 71 -3.45 -36.89 -0.28
C GLU A 71 -3.18 -35.40 0.00
N LYS A 72 -2.11 -35.10 0.76
CA LYS A 72 -1.75 -33.72 1.10
C LYS A 72 -1.29 -32.96 -0.14
N PHE A 73 -0.56 -33.63 -1.04
CA PHE A 73 -0.19 -33.08 -2.34
C PHE A 73 -1.42 -32.76 -3.19
N GLY A 74 -2.38 -33.70 -3.29
CA GLY A 74 -3.63 -33.49 -4.03
C GLY A 74 -4.42 -32.28 -3.51
N LYS A 75 -4.58 -32.16 -2.18
CA LYS A 75 -5.25 -31.02 -1.55
C LYS A 75 -4.51 -29.70 -1.80
N ALA A 76 -3.19 -29.67 -1.61
CA ALA A 76 -2.39 -28.47 -1.83
C ALA A 76 -2.40 -28.02 -3.31
N ARG A 77 -2.37 -28.98 -4.24
CA ARG A 77 -2.48 -28.75 -5.67
C ARG A 77 -3.85 -28.18 -6.05
N ALA A 78 -4.93 -28.79 -5.58
CA ALA A 78 -6.29 -28.28 -5.83
C ALA A 78 -6.46 -26.85 -5.33
N TYR A 79 -6.03 -26.57 -4.09
CA TYR A 79 -6.03 -25.21 -3.53
C TYR A 79 -5.19 -24.22 -4.36
N SER A 80 -4.00 -24.64 -4.81
CA SER A 80 -3.13 -23.77 -5.62
C SER A 80 -3.71 -23.50 -7.01
N LEU A 81 -4.40 -24.48 -7.61
CA LEU A 81 -5.09 -24.31 -8.88
C LEU A 81 -6.28 -23.36 -8.77
N ASP A 82 -7.09 -23.50 -7.71
CA ASP A 82 -8.22 -22.60 -7.47
C ASP A 82 -7.73 -21.18 -7.18
N LYS A 83 -6.67 -21.03 -6.37
CA LYS A 83 -6.02 -19.74 -6.15
C LYS A 83 -5.50 -19.12 -7.45
N SER A 84 -4.88 -19.92 -8.32
CA SER A 84 -4.38 -19.45 -9.62
C SER A 84 -5.53 -19.04 -10.55
N ARG A 85 -6.62 -19.80 -10.62
CA ARG A 85 -7.82 -19.45 -11.40
C ARG A 85 -8.44 -18.13 -10.93
N PHE A 86 -8.60 -17.98 -9.62
CA PHE A 86 -9.08 -16.73 -9.03
C PHE A 86 -8.15 -15.57 -9.36
N HIS A 87 -6.83 -15.78 -9.26
CA HIS A 87 -5.84 -14.75 -9.57
C HIS A 87 -5.97 -14.22 -11.00
N PHE A 88 -6.17 -15.08 -12.00
CA PHE A 88 -6.37 -14.62 -13.38
C PHE A 88 -7.60 -13.72 -13.54
N VAL A 89 -8.73 -14.11 -12.94
CA VAL A 89 -9.97 -13.32 -12.99
C VAL A 89 -9.78 -11.98 -12.27
N HIS A 90 -9.17 -12.01 -11.09
CA HIS A 90 -8.88 -10.83 -10.29
C HIS A 90 -7.91 -9.88 -10.99
N ALA A 91 -6.83 -10.39 -11.58
CA ALA A 91 -5.86 -9.59 -12.32
C ALA A 91 -6.52 -8.89 -13.53
N CYS A 92 -7.38 -9.60 -14.26
CA CYS A 92 -8.16 -9.05 -15.36
C CYS A 92 -9.10 -7.93 -14.90
N PHE A 93 -9.81 -8.13 -13.78
CA PHE A 93 -10.66 -7.09 -13.21
C PHE A 93 -9.84 -5.86 -12.78
N ASN A 94 -8.72 -6.06 -12.10
CA ASN A 94 -7.86 -4.98 -11.64
C ASN A 94 -7.33 -4.11 -12.79
N ILE A 95 -6.81 -4.71 -13.87
CA ILE A 95 -6.29 -3.91 -14.99
C ILE A 95 -7.40 -3.11 -15.69
N LEU A 96 -8.63 -3.65 -15.74
CA LEU A 96 -9.78 -2.93 -16.27
C LEU A 96 -10.21 -1.78 -15.35
N GLU A 97 -10.24 -2.02 -14.03
CA GLU A 97 -10.53 -0.99 -13.03
C GLU A 97 -9.49 0.13 -13.07
N GLU A 98 -8.20 -0.20 -12.99
CA GLU A 98 -7.11 0.77 -13.05
C GLU A 98 -7.12 1.54 -14.39
N GLY A 99 -7.30 0.83 -15.51
CA GLY A 99 -7.43 1.43 -16.83
C GLY A 99 -8.61 2.39 -16.93
N ALA A 100 -9.77 2.04 -16.35
CA ALA A 100 -10.94 2.91 -16.29
C ALA A 100 -10.69 4.13 -15.39
N ILE A 101 -10.11 3.95 -14.21
CA ILE A 101 -9.78 5.03 -13.27
C ILE A 101 -8.90 6.08 -13.95
N LEU A 102 -7.88 5.65 -14.70
CA LEU A 102 -7.00 6.54 -15.43
C LEU A 102 -7.70 7.18 -16.64
N SER A 103 -8.37 6.39 -17.47
CA SER A 103 -8.98 6.88 -18.72
C SER A 103 -10.12 7.89 -18.49
N PHE A 104 -10.89 7.71 -17.42
CA PHE A 104 -11.99 8.61 -17.05
C PHE A 104 -11.57 9.71 -16.06
N GLY A 105 -10.30 9.77 -15.66
CA GLY A 105 -9.81 10.78 -14.72
C GLY A 105 -10.49 10.73 -13.34
N LEU A 106 -10.82 9.52 -12.85
CA LEU A 106 -11.48 9.35 -11.54
C LEU A 106 -10.62 9.92 -10.40
N LEU A 107 -9.29 9.81 -10.48
CA LEU A 107 -8.38 10.35 -9.46
C LEU A 107 -8.50 11.88 -9.32
N PRO A 108 -8.33 12.68 -10.40
CA PRO A 108 -8.64 14.12 -10.36
C PRO A 108 -10.07 14.43 -9.89
N TYR A 109 -11.06 13.65 -10.33
CA TYR A 109 -12.44 13.83 -9.91
C TYR A 109 -12.62 13.67 -8.39
N PHE A 110 -12.11 12.58 -7.81
CA PHE A 110 -12.15 12.35 -6.36
C PHE A 110 -11.38 13.43 -5.60
N TRP A 111 -10.22 13.84 -6.10
CA TRP A 111 -9.45 14.94 -5.53
C TRP A 111 -10.26 16.25 -5.47
N MET A 112 -11.01 16.58 -6.52
CA MET A 112 -11.93 17.72 -6.52
C MET A 112 -13.07 17.56 -5.52
N LYS A 113 -13.69 16.37 -5.45
CA LYS A 113 -14.77 16.09 -4.49
C LYS A 113 -14.31 16.20 -3.04
N CYS A 114 -13.10 15.77 -2.70
CA CYS A 114 -12.52 15.97 -1.37
C CYS A 114 -12.38 17.46 -1.03
N GLY A 115 -12.00 18.31 -1.99
CA GLY A 115 -11.93 19.76 -1.79
C GLY A 115 -13.30 20.37 -1.46
N VAL A 116 -14.32 20.04 -2.26
CA VAL A 116 -15.70 20.52 -2.03
C VAL A 116 -16.27 20.02 -0.70
N LEU A 117 -15.99 18.77 -0.33
CA LEU A 117 -16.41 18.22 0.97
C LEU A 117 -15.82 19.00 2.14
N LEU A 118 -14.52 19.32 2.07
CA LEU A 118 -13.83 20.07 3.11
C LEU A 118 -14.35 21.51 3.22
N GLU A 119 -14.61 22.16 2.08
CA GLU A 119 -15.24 23.48 2.03
C GLU A 119 -16.63 23.47 2.68
N ASN A 120 -17.45 22.44 2.38
CA ASN A 120 -18.76 22.25 3.00
C ASN A 120 -18.68 22.03 4.53
N TRP A 121 -17.55 21.55 5.03
CA TRP A 121 -17.29 21.38 6.47
C TRP A 121 -16.62 22.62 7.10
N GLY A 122 -16.47 23.71 6.35
CA GLY A 122 -15.92 24.99 6.82
C GLY A 122 -14.39 25.05 6.82
N PHE A 123 -13.71 24.12 6.16
CA PHE A 123 -12.25 24.15 6.02
C PHE A 123 -11.84 24.90 4.75
N ASN A 124 -10.68 25.57 4.79
CA ASN A 124 -10.14 26.25 3.62
C ASN A 124 -9.73 25.21 2.54
N PRO A 125 -10.32 25.24 1.33
CA PRO A 125 -10.01 24.31 0.25
C PRO A 125 -8.58 24.44 -0.30
N GLU A 126 -7.91 25.57 -0.05
CA GLU A 126 -6.50 25.80 -0.41
C GLU A 126 -5.52 25.08 0.53
N ASN A 127 -6.01 24.52 1.64
CA ASN A 127 -5.16 23.74 2.54
C ASN A 127 -4.89 22.35 1.95
N GLU A 128 -3.78 22.25 1.21
CA GLU A 128 -3.31 21.02 0.58
C GLU A 128 -3.13 19.86 1.57
N ILE A 129 -2.78 20.14 2.82
CA ILE A 129 -2.60 19.10 3.85
C ILE A 129 -3.95 18.44 4.16
N LEU A 130 -4.98 19.24 4.47
CA LEU A 130 -6.31 18.71 4.79
C LEU A 130 -6.91 17.97 3.61
N ARG A 131 -6.76 18.51 2.39
CA ARG A 131 -7.23 17.86 1.17
C ARG A 131 -6.54 16.52 0.92
N THR A 132 -5.22 16.46 1.11
CA THR A 132 -4.44 15.22 1.01
C THR A 132 -4.91 14.17 2.01
N LEU A 133 -5.14 14.57 3.26
CA LEU A 133 -5.63 13.66 4.30
C LEU A 133 -7.04 13.15 4.02
N ALA A 134 -7.95 14.02 3.55
CA ALA A 134 -9.30 13.61 3.17
C ALA A 134 -9.28 12.64 1.98
N PHE A 135 -8.41 12.87 1.00
CA PHE A 135 -8.22 11.98 -0.14
C PHE A 135 -7.64 10.61 0.26
N LEU A 136 -6.60 10.59 1.10
CA LEU A 136 -6.04 9.35 1.65
C LEU A 136 -7.08 8.59 2.49
N GLY A 137 -7.85 9.30 3.32
CA GLY A 137 -8.96 8.73 4.08
C GLY A 137 -9.99 8.07 3.18
N ALA A 138 -10.49 8.79 2.17
CA ALA A 138 -11.47 8.28 1.22
C ALA A 138 -10.97 7.05 0.45
N THR A 139 -9.73 7.08 -0.02
CA THR A 139 -9.12 5.95 -0.74
C THR A 139 -8.93 4.73 0.16
N THR A 140 -8.56 4.91 1.43
CA THR A 140 -8.50 3.76 2.36
C THR A 140 -9.86 3.10 2.59
N VAL A 141 -10.94 3.88 2.67
CA VAL A 141 -12.30 3.33 2.80
C VAL A 141 -12.71 2.58 1.53
N TRP A 142 -12.37 3.10 0.35
CA TRP A 142 -12.64 2.45 -0.94
C TRP A 142 -11.94 1.10 -1.10
N THR A 143 -10.67 1.01 -0.68
CA THR A 143 -9.80 -0.16 -0.94
C THR A 143 -10.07 -1.39 -0.06
N GLN A 144 -10.81 -1.24 1.04
CA GLN A 144 -11.01 -2.35 1.96
C GLN A 144 -12.24 -3.18 1.54
N GLN A 145 -12.10 -4.51 1.43
CA GLN A 145 -13.04 -5.41 0.71
C GLN A 145 -13.69 -6.52 1.59
N THR A 146 -13.94 -6.32 2.89
CA THR A 146 -14.68 -7.36 3.68
C THR A 146 -15.46 -6.72 4.82
N VAL A 147 -16.64 -7.22 5.22
CA VAL A 147 -17.60 -6.40 6.02
C VAL A 147 -17.54 -6.62 7.54
N TRP A 148 -17.04 -7.75 8.09
CA TRP A 148 -17.30 -8.06 9.51
C TRP A 148 -16.11 -7.97 10.48
N LEU A 149 -14.85 -8.18 10.05
CA LEU A 149 -13.64 -7.87 10.86
C LEU A 149 -13.10 -6.46 10.61
N PHE A 150 -13.77 -5.73 9.73
CA PHE A 150 -13.27 -4.56 9.01
C PHE A 150 -13.50 -3.24 9.71
N PHE A 151 -14.64 -3.04 10.37
CA PHE A 151 -14.95 -1.72 10.90
C PHE A 151 -13.97 -1.29 12.00
N LYS A 152 -13.58 -2.22 12.87
CA LYS A 152 -12.57 -1.95 13.91
C LYS A 152 -11.21 -1.63 13.29
N ASP A 153 -10.74 -2.46 12.37
CA ASP A 153 -9.43 -2.29 11.74
C ASP A 153 -9.39 -1.04 10.85
N MET A 154 -10.48 -0.75 10.15
CA MET A 154 -10.66 0.47 9.35
C MET A 154 -10.60 1.71 10.24
N ILE A 155 -11.35 1.76 11.34
CA ILE A 155 -11.32 2.91 12.27
C ILE A 155 -9.91 3.08 12.86
N LEU A 156 -9.27 2.00 13.28
CA LEU A 156 -7.93 2.06 13.86
C LEU A 156 -6.88 2.51 12.84
N ALA A 157 -6.98 2.04 11.59
CA ALA A 157 -6.13 2.48 10.48
C ALA A 157 -6.37 3.95 10.10
N MET A 158 -7.63 4.38 10.05
CA MET A 158 -7.99 5.79 9.81
C MET A 158 -7.46 6.69 10.93
N LEU A 159 -7.61 6.30 12.20
CA LEU A 159 -7.04 7.04 13.33
C LEU A 159 -5.51 7.13 13.23
N LEU A 160 -4.85 6.02 12.89
CA LEU A 160 -3.39 6.01 12.70
C LEU A 160 -2.97 6.97 11.57
N MET A 161 -3.71 6.98 10.45
CA MET A 161 -3.47 7.90 9.34
C MET A 161 -3.73 9.36 9.75
N VAL A 162 -4.80 9.65 10.48
CA VAL A 162 -5.10 11.01 10.94
C VAL A 162 -4.07 11.50 11.96
N VAL A 163 -3.46 10.61 12.75
CA VAL A 163 -2.44 11.00 13.74
C VAL A 163 -1.04 11.11 13.11
N LEU A 164 -0.65 10.15 12.26
CA LEU A 164 0.70 10.12 11.67
C LEU A 164 0.80 10.82 10.32
N GLY A 165 -0.28 10.83 9.54
CA GLY A 165 -0.33 11.41 8.21
C GLY A 165 -0.04 12.91 8.18
N PRO A 166 -0.73 13.77 8.95
CA PRO A 166 -0.51 15.22 8.91
C PRO A 166 0.94 15.64 9.19
N PRO A 167 1.63 15.15 10.26
CA PRO A 167 3.01 15.55 10.50
C PRO A 167 3.97 15.08 9.39
N ILE A 168 3.73 13.91 8.80
CA ILE A 168 4.54 13.40 7.68
C ILE A 168 4.29 14.22 6.42
N VAL A 169 3.03 14.42 6.02
CA VAL A 169 2.65 15.14 4.80
C VAL A 169 3.08 16.60 4.89
N SER A 170 2.86 17.26 6.02
CA SER A 170 3.31 18.65 6.23
C SER A 170 4.83 18.79 6.13
N ALA A 171 5.60 17.85 6.69
CA ALA A 171 7.05 17.83 6.55
C ALA A 171 7.48 17.67 5.08
N ILE A 172 6.84 16.77 4.33
CA ILE A 172 7.11 16.58 2.90
C ILE A 172 6.79 17.84 2.11
N ILE A 173 5.60 18.44 2.31
CA ILE A 173 5.20 19.67 1.62
C ILE A 173 6.19 20.80 1.93
N TYR A 174 6.59 20.96 3.20
CA TYR A 174 7.59 21.93 3.59
C TYR A 174 8.93 21.72 2.88
N LEU A 175 9.40 20.46 2.80
CA LEU A 175 10.62 20.12 2.07
C LEU A 175 10.49 20.43 0.59
N VAL A 176 9.36 20.12 -0.05
CA VAL A 176 9.10 20.44 -1.46
C VAL A 176 9.12 21.95 -1.69
N GLN A 177 8.49 22.74 -0.81
CA GLN A 177 8.42 24.20 -0.94
C GLN A 177 9.76 24.91 -0.65
N LYS A 178 10.63 24.34 0.19
CA LYS A 178 11.89 24.97 0.64
C LYS A 178 13.17 24.27 0.19
N GLY A 179 13.06 23.12 -0.48
CA GLY A 179 14.20 22.23 -0.73
C GLY A 179 15.23 22.74 -1.75
N GLY A 180 14.83 23.67 -2.62
CA GLY A 180 15.73 24.28 -3.59
C GLY A 180 16.48 23.25 -4.46
N PRO A 181 17.74 23.49 -4.84
CA PRO A 181 18.49 22.59 -5.74
C PRO A 181 18.78 21.20 -5.15
N TYR A 182 18.78 21.08 -3.82
CA TYR A 182 19.11 19.84 -3.09
C TYR A 182 17.87 19.11 -2.59
N LEU A 183 16.68 19.47 -3.08
CA LEU A 183 15.39 18.88 -2.68
C LEU A 183 15.43 17.35 -2.59
N ALA A 184 15.99 16.70 -3.62
CA ALA A 184 16.08 15.25 -3.68
C ALA A 184 16.85 14.65 -2.48
N LEU A 185 17.94 15.29 -2.06
CA LEU A 185 18.74 14.83 -0.93
C LEU A 185 18.00 15.01 0.40
N TYR A 186 17.30 16.13 0.58
CA TYR A 186 16.51 16.38 1.78
C TYR A 186 15.32 15.41 1.90
N LEU A 187 14.59 15.18 0.80
CA LEU A 187 13.50 14.20 0.77
C LEU A 187 14.03 12.78 1.03
N TRP A 188 15.15 12.41 0.42
CA TRP A 188 15.76 11.11 0.64
C TRP A 188 16.16 10.91 2.11
N GLY A 189 16.85 11.87 2.72
CA GLY A 189 17.26 11.81 4.12
C GLY A 189 16.05 11.74 5.07
N PHE A 190 15.02 12.54 4.80
CA PHE A 190 13.77 12.50 5.55
C PHE A 190 13.09 11.12 5.45
N MET A 191 12.95 10.58 4.23
CA MET A 191 12.33 9.27 4.01
C MET A 191 13.14 8.13 4.63
N LEU A 192 14.47 8.22 4.64
CA LEU A 192 15.36 7.27 5.32
C LEU A 192 15.09 7.27 6.83
N VAL A 193 15.12 8.44 7.47
CA VAL A 193 14.87 8.58 8.91
C VAL A 193 13.47 8.12 9.27
N LEU A 194 12.46 8.51 8.48
CA LEU A 194 11.08 8.07 8.68
C LEU A 194 10.96 6.56 8.57
N SER A 195 11.60 5.94 7.56
CA SER A 195 11.57 4.48 7.36
C SER A 195 12.21 3.72 8.52
N LEU A 196 13.39 4.13 8.98
CA LEU A 196 14.06 3.53 10.13
C LEU A 196 13.25 3.73 11.42
N GLY A 197 12.68 4.92 11.62
CA GLY A 197 11.80 5.21 12.74
C GLY A 197 10.56 4.33 12.75
N MET A 198 9.89 4.19 11.60
CA MET A 198 8.72 3.33 11.45
C MET A 198 9.07 1.85 11.65
N MET A 199 10.24 1.39 11.20
CA MET A 199 10.70 0.02 11.44
C MET A 199 10.85 -0.28 12.94
N ALA A 200 11.29 0.69 13.74
CA ALA A 200 11.39 0.55 15.19
C ALA A 200 10.03 0.67 15.91
N ILE A 201 9.18 1.60 15.47
CA ILE A 201 7.87 1.89 16.11
C ILE A 201 6.83 0.80 15.79
N TYR A 202 6.84 0.28 14.57
CA TYR A 202 5.81 -0.64 14.07
C TYR A 202 5.59 -1.87 14.96
N PRO A 203 6.60 -2.71 15.27
CA PRO A 203 6.37 -3.93 16.05
C PRO A 203 5.99 -3.63 17.50
N VAL A 204 6.46 -2.51 18.07
CA VAL A 204 6.28 -2.18 19.49
C VAL A 204 4.91 -1.54 19.75
N LEU A 205 4.43 -0.70 18.84
CA LEU A 205 3.20 0.08 19.01
C LEU A 205 2.11 -0.34 18.02
N ILE A 206 2.37 -0.21 16.73
CA ILE A 206 1.34 -0.32 15.68
C ILE A 206 0.82 -1.75 15.58
N ALA A 207 1.70 -2.74 15.47
CA ALA A 207 1.33 -4.14 15.34
C ALA A 207 0.46 -4.62 16.53
N ARG A 208 0.70 -4.10 17.73
CA ARG A 208 -0.02 -4.42 18.97
C ARG A 208 -1.43 -3.83 19.04
N LEU A 209 -1.71 -2.78 18.25
CA LEU A 209 -3.07 -2.22 18.14
C LEU A 209 -3.97 -3.16 17.35
N PHE A 210 -3.44 -3.83 16.32
CA PHE A 210 -4.20 -4.72 15.43
C PHE A 210 -4.23 -6.18 15.88
N ASN A 211 -3.23 -6.62 16.65
CA ASN A 211 -3.05 -8.03 17.01
C ASN A 211 -2.81 -8.20 18.51
N LYS A 212 -3.30 -9.32 19.05
CA LYS A 212 -3.05 -9.71 20.44
C LYS A 212 -1.74 -10.48 20.52
N PHE A 213 -0.84 -9.99 21.37
CA PHE A 213 0.42 -10.65 21.70
C PHE A 213 0.32 -11.24 23.09
N THR A 214 0.26 -12.57 23.19
CA THR A 214 0.28 -13.29 24.48
C THR A 214 1.64 -13.92 24.68
N PRO A 215 2.22 -13.92 25.90
CA PRO A 215 3.46 -14.62 26.15
C PRO A 215 3.34 -16.09 25.77
N LEU A 216 4.39 -16.67 25.17
CA LEU A 216 4.42 -18.10 24.89
C LEU A 216 4.31 -18.87 26.22
N PRO A 217 3.32 -19.77 26.38
CA PRO A 217 3.16 -20.54 27.61
C PRO A 217 4.42 -21.32 27.96
N GLU A 218 4.66 -21.51 29.26
CA GLU A 218 5.73 -22.38 29.73
C GLU A 218 5.51 -23.81 29.22
N GLY A 219 6.58 -24.45 28.76
CA GLY A 219 6.51 -25.80 28.21
C GLY A 219 7.74 -26.18 27.41
N GLU A 220 7.69 -27.37 26.82
CA GLU A 220 8.81 -27.97 26.09
C GLU A 220 9.30 -27.09 24.92
N LEU A 221 8.37 -26.49 24.16
CA LEU A 221 8.69 -25.64 23.02
C LEU A 221 9.48 -24.40 23.47
N ARG A 222 9.00 -23.70 24.51
CA ARG A 222 9.66 -22.50 25.03
C ARG A 222 11.07 -22.81 25.51
N ALA A 223 11.24 -23.87 26.29
CA ALA A 223 12.54 -24.29 26.80
C ALA A 223 13.53 -24.63 25.67
N LYS A 224 13.06 -25.30 24.60
CA LYS A 224 13.89 -25.58 23.42
C LYS A 224 14.32 -24.31 22.70
N ILE A 225 13.42 -23.33 22.53
CA ILE A 225 13.75 -22.06 21.89
C ILE A 225 14.76 -21.26 22.73
N GLU A 226 14.55 -21.16 24.04
CA GLU A 226 15.47 -20.45 24.94
C GLU A 226 16.85 -21.12 24.99
N LYS A 227 16.91 -22.45 24.97
CA LYS A 227 18.16 -23.20 24.86
C LYS A 227 18.87 -22.93 23.52
N LEU A 228 18.15 -22.94 22.40
CA LEU A 228 18.75 -22.63 21.09
C LEU A 228 19.26 -21.18 21.03
N ALA A 229 18.48 -20.23 21.54
CA ALA A 229 18.87 -18.82 21.59
C ALA A 229 20.14 -18.62 22.44
N SER A 230 20.24 -19.28 23.59
CA SER A 230 21.44 -19.19 24.45
C SER A 230 22.67 -19.82 23.79
N LEU A 231 22.53 -20.96 23.10
CA LEU A 231 23.62 -21.58 22.33
C LEU A 231 24.18 -20.64 21.25
N LEU A 232 23.30 -19.88 20.58
CA LEU A 232 23.68 -18.94 19.53
C LEU A 232 24.05 -17.54 20.05
N LYS A 233 24.04 -17.34 21.38
CA LYS A 233 24.20 -16.03 22.04
C LYS A 233 23.25 -14.96 21.50
N PHE A 234 22.06 -15.39 21.05
CA PHE A 234 21.02 -14.49 20.59
C PHE A 234 20.34 -13.84 21.80
N PRO A 235 20.25 -12.49 21.87
CA PRO A 235 19.71 -11.79 23.03
C PRO A 235 18.16 -11.86 23.06
N LEU A 236 17.63 -13.05 23.28
CA LEU A 236 16.20 -13.31 23.38
C LEU A 236 15.62 -12.65 24.64
N LYS A 237 14.78 -11.63 24.45
CA LYS A 237 14.16 -10.91 25.58
C LYS A 237 12.79 -11.46 25.98
N LYS A 238 11.90 -11.70 25.00
CA LYS A 238 10.52 -12.14 25.22
C LYS A 238 10.05 -12.98 24.03
N LEU A 239 9.26 -14.02 24.31
CA LEU A 239 8.59 -14.86 23.31
C LEU A 239 7.09 -14.61 23.38
N PHE A 240 6.48 -14.29 22.24
CA PHE A 240 5.05 -14.06 22.12
C PHE A 240 4.44 -14.96 21.07
N VAL A 241 3.20 -15.36 21.30
CA VAL A 241 2.31 -15.94 20.30
C VAL A 241 1.36 -14.86 19.83
N ILE A 242 1.21 -14.75 18.52
CA ILE A 242 0.25 -13.83 17.89
C ILE A 242 -0.99 -14.65 17.52
N ASP A 243 -2.16 -14.20 17.96
CA ASP A 243 -3.43 -14.80 17.56
C ASP A 243 -3.80 -14.42 16.11
N GLY A 244 -3.18 -15.10 15.15
CA GLY A 244 -3.46 -14.93 13.72
C GLY A 244 -4.73 -15.63 13.24
N SER A 245 -5.36 -16.47 14.08
CA SER A 245 -6.51 -17.32 13.71
C SER A 245 -7.73 -16.51 13.28
N THR A 246 -7.84 -15.27 13.76
CA THR A 246 -8.88 -14.31 13.40
C THR A 246 -8.68 -13.69 12.00
N ARG A 247 -7.49 -13.77 11.41
CA ARG A 247 -7.13 -13.12 10.14
C ARG A 247 -6.84 -14.10 9.02
N SER A 248 -6.17 -15.23 9.30
CA SER A 248 -5.96 -16.31 8.32
C SER A 248 -5.49 -17.59 9.01
N SER A 249 -5.64 -18.74 8.34
CA SER A 249 -5.08 -20.02 8.79
C SER A 249 -3.60 -20.20 8.40
N HIS A 250 -2.94 -19.19 7.83
CA HIS A 250 -1.53 -19.24 7.47
C HIS A 250 -0.64 -19.04 8.71
N SER A 251 0.26 -19.99 8.97
CA SER A 251 1.28 -19.87 10.01
C SER A 251 2.51 -19.16 9.47
N ASN A 252 2.88 -18.04 10.10
CA ASN A 252 4.15 -17.37 9.85
C ASN A 252 4.91 -17.20 11.18
N VAL A 253 6.24 -17.11 11.10
CA VAL A 253 7.11 -16.88 12.27
C VAL A 253 8.03 -15.71 11.92
N SER A 254 8.16 -14.74 12.83
CA SER A 254 8.98 -13.54 12.66
C SER A 254 9.72 -13.20 13.94
#